data_AF-A0A7L5YA50-F1
#
_entry.id   AF-A0A7L5YA50-F1
#
_cell.length_a   1.000
_cell.length_b   1.000
_cell.length_c   1.000
_cell.angle_alpha   90.00
_cell.angle_beta   90.00
_cell.angle_gamma   90.00
#
_symmetry.space_group_name_H-M   'P 1'
#
loop_
_entity.id
_entity.type
_entity.pdbx_description
1 polymer ?
#
loop_
_entity_poly.entity_id
_entity_poly.type
_entity_poly.pdbx_seq_one_letter_code
_entity_poly.pdbx_strand_id
1 'polypeptide(L)'
;MLQRLDSPQPECLAALQAASEADPELAAWAAALGECRHPKAQRLLLRLAEYAQHPGSAEQRAQLRADIHQLLTLSFGKAEAQRRLQ
;
A
#
# COMPACT_ATOMS: atom_id res chain seq x y z
N MET A 1 -19.93 -14.93 -14.89
CA MET A 1 -19.89 -13.52 -14.47
C MET A 1 -18.44 -13.18 -14.21
N LEU A 2 -17.82 -12.41 -15.10
CA LEU A 2 -16.39 -12.10 -15.05
C LEU A 2 -16.13 -11.15 -13.86
N GLN A 3 -15.53 -11.69 -12.80
CA GLN A 3 -15.09 -10.93 -11.63
C GLN A 3 -14.01 -9.95 -12.07
N ARG A 4 -14.38 -8.68 -12.17
CA ARG A 4 -13.55 -7.54 -12.55
C ARG A 4 -12.64 -7.10 -11.38
N LEU A 5 -12.11 -8.05 -10.60
CA LEU A 5 -11.58 -7.80 -9.25
C LEU A 5 -10.06 -7.53 -9.18
N ASP A 6 -9.30 -7.70 -10.25
CA ASP A 6 -7.82 -7.63 -10.17
C ASP A 6 -7.20 -6.35 -10.73
N SER A 7 -7.99 -5.40 -11.23
CA SER A 7 -7.46 -4.11 -11.69
C SER A 7 -7.83 -3.00 -10.72
N PRO A 8 -6.87 -2.16 -10.29
CA PRO A 8 -7.19 -0.98 -9.51
C PRO A 8 -8.19 -0.16 -10.31
N GLN A 9 -9.35 0.13 -9.72
CA GLN A 9 -10.26 1.05 -10.37
C GLN A 9 -9.59 2.43 -10.45
N PRO A 10 -9.74 3.18 -11.55
CA PRO A 10 -9.08 4.48 -11.70
C PRO A 10 -9.41 5.44 -10.57
N GLU A 11 -10.61 5.34 -9.99
CA GLU A 11 -11.02 6.05 -8.78
C GLU A 11 -10.17 5.69 -7.55
N CYS A 12 -9.70 4.45 -7.42
CA CYS A 12 -8.87 4.03 -6.28
C CYS A 12 -7.48 4.62 -6.39
N LEU A 13 -6.92 4.66 -7.60
CA LEU A 13 -5.61 5.26 -7.86
C LEU A 13 -5.65 6.78 -7.62
N ALA A 14 -6.70 7.45 -8.08
CA ALA A 14 -6.88 8.88 -7.85
C ALA A 14 -7.03 9.20 -6.35
N ALA A 15 -7.79 8.39 -5.61
CA ALA A 15 -7.95 8.54 -4.17
C ALA A 15 -6.64 8.28 -3.41
N LEU A 16 -5.87 7.25 -3.81
CA LEU A 16 -4.54 7.00 -3.24
C LEU A 16 -3.61 8.18 -3.48
N GLN A 17 -3.66 8.78 -4.66
CA GLN A 17 -2.81 9.92 -5.01
C GLN A 17 -3.16 11.16 -4.17
N ALA A 18 -4.45 11.50 -4.06
CA ALA A 18 -4.92 12.58 -3.20
C ALA A 18 -4.63 12.31 -1.70
N ALA A 19 -4.81 11.06 -1.25
CA ALA A 19 -4.50 10.68 0.13
C ALA A 19 -2.99 10.69 0.42
N SER A 20 -2.15 10.39 -0.58
CA SER A 20 -0.69 10.48 -0.46
C SER A 20 -0.20 11.93 -0.38
N GLU A 21 -0.90 12.87 -1.01
CA GLU A 21 -0.63 14.30 -0.86
C GLU A 21 -0.99 14.80 0.55
N ALA A 22 -2.06 14.26 1.14
CA ALA A 22 -2.52 14.63 2.48
C ALA A 22 -1.81 13.87 3.62
N ASP A 23 -1.33 12.64 3.36
CA ASP A 23 -0.68 11.76 4.33
C ASP A 23 0.66 11.23 3.77
N PRO A 24 1.80 11.79 4.22
CA PRO A 24 3.11 11.40 3.73
C PRO A 24 3.46 9.94 4.05
N GLU A 25 2.84 9.33 5.08
CA GLU A 25 3.04 7.92 5.40
C GLU A 25 2.45 7.02 4.29
N LEU A 26 1.27 7.35 3.77
CA LEU A 26 0.66 6.63 2.64
C LEU A 26 1.49 6.77 1.36
N ALA A 27 2.06 7.96 1.13
CA ALA A 27 2.96 8.19 0.00
C ALA A 27 4.21 7.30 0.06
N ALA A 28 4.85 7.24 1.23
CA ALA A 28 6.02 6.40 1.46
C ALA A 28 5.70 4.91 1.26
N TRP A 29 4.53 4.47 1.73
CA TRP A 29 4.09 3.08 1.55
C TRP A 29 3.83 2.74 0.08
N ALA A 30 3.14 3.61 -0.65
CA ALA A 30 2.88 3.41 -2.07
C ALA A 30 4.18 3.36 -2.88
N ALA A 31 5.12 4.28 -2.62
CA ALA A 31 6.43 4.31 -3.26
C ALA A 31 7.24 3.02 -2.96
N ALA A 32 7.32 2.62 -1.69
CA ALA A 32 8.06 1.42 -1.28
C ALA A 32 7.51 0.14 -1.91
N LEU A 33 6.18 0.03 -2.04
CA LEU A 33 5.55 -1.09 -2.75
C LEU A 33 5.77 -1.03 -4.26
N GLY A 34 5.83 0.16 -4.86
CA GLY A 34 6.11 0.35 -6.29
C GLY A 34 7.52 -0.10 -6.69
N GLU A 35 8.50 0.02 -5.78
CA GLU A 35 9.86 -0.51 -5.97
C GLU A 35 9.95 -2.04 -5.82
N CYS A 36 8.93 -2.67 -5.23
CA CYS A 36 8.92 -4.09 -4.96
C CYS A 36 8.38 -4.90 -6.16
N ARG A 37 9.18 -5.86 -6.65
CA ARG A 37 8.77 -6.76 -7.76
C ARG A 37 7.91 -7.94 -7.32
N HIS A 38 7.55 -8.04 -6.04
CA HIS A 38 6.82 -9.17 -5.50
C HIS A 38 5.33 -9.09 -5.89
N PRO A 39 4.66 -10.18 -6.30
CA PRO A 39 3.24 -10.14 -6.67
C PRO A 39 2.32 -9.67 -5.52
N LYS A 40 2.73 -9.94 -4.27
CA LYS A 40 2.06 -9.41 -3.06
C LYS A 40 2.12 -7.88 -2.96
N ALA A 41 3.10 -7.21 -3.57
CA ALA A 41 3.22 -5.75 -3.55
C ALA A 41 2.06 -5.09 -4.30
N GLN A 42 1.74 -5.59 -5.51
CA GLN A 42 0.58 -5.11 -6.27
C GLN A 42 -0.73 -5.31 -5.49
N ARG A 43 -0.89 -6.45 -4.81
CA ARG A 43 -2.06 -6.71 -3.96
C ARG A 43 -2.15 -5.75 -2.76
N LEU A 44 -1.02 -5.38 -2.17
CA LEU A 44 -1.00 -4.40 -1.08
C LEU A 44 -1.24 -2.97 -1.57
N LEU A 45 -0.76 -2.61 -2.77
CA LEU A 45 -1.09 -1.34 -3.42
C LEU A 45 -2.58 -1.20 -3.67
N LEU A 46 -3.25 -2.27 -4.11
CA LEU A 46 -4.71 -2.31 -4.27
C LEU A 46 -5.43 -2.07 -2.94
N ARG A 47 -5.05 -2.80 -1.88
CA ARG A 47 -5.63 -2.62 -0.53
C ARG A 47 -5.36 -1.22 0.03
N LEU A 48 -4.20 -0.64 -0.27
CA LEU A 48 -3.86 0.73 0.12
C LEU A 48 -4.74 1.76 -0.60
N ALA A 49 -5.01 1.53 -1.89
CA ALA A 49 -5.88 2.39 -2.69
C ALA A 49 -7.36 2.30 -2.24
N GLU A 50 -7.84 1.11 -1.90
CA GLU A 50 -9.16 0.91 -1.29
C GLU A 50 -9.26 1.61 0.09
N TYR A 51 -8.23 1.49 0.92
CA TYR A 51 -8.15 2.20 2.19
C TYR A 51 -8.16 3.72 2.01
N ALA A 52 -7.50 4.25 0.98
CA ALA A 52 -7.49 5.69 0.71
C ALA A 52 -8.88 6.23 0.32
N GLN A 53 -9.72 5.44 -0.36
CA GLN A 53 -11.11 5.82 -0.65
C GLN A 53 -12.01 5.77 0.58
N HIS A 54 -11.81 4.73 1.39
CA HIS A 54 -12.60 4.49 2.59
C HIS A 54 -11.66 4.28 3.77
N PRO A 55 -11.12 5.38 4.34
CA PRO A 55 -10.20 5.28 5.46
C PRO A 55 -10.90 4.59 6.62
N GLY A 56 -10.48 3.36 6.88
CA GLY A 56 -11.03 2.53 7.94
C GLY A 56 -10.42 2.83 9.31
N SER A 57 -10.62 1.91 10.24
CA SER A 57 -10.13 2.06 11.62
C SER A 57 -8.59 2.11 11.71
N ALA A 58 -8.08 2.66 12.80
CA ALA A 58 -6.64 2.67 13.10
C ALA A 58 -6.02 1.25 13.10
N GLU A 59 -6.81 0.22 13.45
CA GLU A 59 -6.39 -1.18 13.38
C GLU A 59 -6.15 -1.64 11.94
N GLN A 60 -7.01 -1.25 11.00
CA GLN A 60 -6.81 -1.58 9.58
C GLN A 60 -5.56 -0.90 9.03
N ARG A 61 -5.29 0.35 9.42
CA ARG A 61 -4.05 1.07 9.08
C ARG A 61 -2.83 0.36 9.66
N ALA A 62 -2.87 -0.05 10.93
CA ALA A 62 -1.78 -0.78 11.58
C ALA A 62 -1.52 -2.14 10.92
N GLN A 63 -2.57 -2.86 10.52
CA GLN A 63 -2.44 -4.13 9.81
C GLN A 63 -1.83 -3.93 8.42
N LEU A 64 -2.25 -2.91 7.67
CA LEU A 64 -1.65 -2.56 6.38
C LEU A 64 -0.16 -2.25 6.53
N ARG A 65 0.20 -1.43 7.53
CA ARG A 65 1.60 -1.13 7.84
C ARG A 65 2.40 -2.38 8.14
N ALA A 66 1.87 -3.30 8.95
CA ALA A 66 2.54 -4.54 9.30
C ALA A 66 2.73 -5.45 8.08
N ASP A 67 1.71 -5.58 7.23
CA ASP A 67 1.76 -6.37 5.99
C ASP A 67 2.82 -5.82 5.02
N ILE A 68 2.87 -4.49 4.87
CA ILE A 68 3.86 -3.80 4.02
C ILE A 68 5.26 -3.97 4.60
N HIS A 69 5.45 -3.74 5.90
CA HIS A 69 6.74 -3.93 6.56
C HIS A 69 7.25 -5.37 6.41
N GLN A 70 6.37 -6.37 6.59
CA GLN A 70 6.73 -7.77 6.40
C GLN A 70 7.18 -8.03 4.95
N LEU A 71 6.45 -7.52 3.96
CA LEU A 71 6.80 -7.70 2.56
C LEU A 71 8.14 -7.04 2.21
N LEU A 72 8.35 -5.80 2.65
CA LEU A 72 9.60 -5.08 2.45
C LEU A 72 10.76 -5.78 3.16
N THR A 73 10.53 -6.35 4.35
CA THR A 73 11.54 -7.13 5.08
C THR A 73 11.95 -8.38 4.29
N LEU A 74 10.99 -9.06 3.68
CA LEU A 74 11.27 -10.23 2.83
C LEU A 74 11.97 -9.85 1.51
N SER A 75 11.69 -8.67 0.97
CA SER A 75 12.20 -8.25 -0.35
C SER A 75 13.56 -7.56 -0.28
N PHE A 76 13.81 -6.77 0.77
CA PHE A 76 14.98 -5.90 0.89
C PHE A 76 15.75 -6.07 2.21
N GLY A 77 15.21 -6.85 3.16
CA GLY A 77 15.76 -6.99 4.51
C GLY A 77 15.19 -5.97 5.51
N LYS A 78 15.30 -6.30 6.81
CA LYS A 78 14.64 -5.56 7.90
C LYS A 78 15.08 -4.09 8.02
N ALA A 79 16.38 -3.83 7.95
CA ALA A 79 16.92 -2.47 8.11
C ALA A 79 16.41 -1.54 7.00
N GLU A 80 16.30 -2.09 5.80
CA GLU A 80 15.91 -1.34 4.62
C GLU A 80 14.39 -1.18 4.51
N ALA A 81 13.63 -2.17 4.99
CA ALA A 81 12.19 -2.05 5.19
C ALA A 81 11.82 -0.94 6.17
N GLN A 82 12.58 -0.79 7.27
CA GLN A 82 12.36 0.26 8.25
C GLN A 82 12.65 1.65 7.67
N ARG A 83 13.75 1.80 6.91
CA ARG A 83 14.09 3.08 6.25
C ARG A 83 13.03 3.55 5.26
N ARG A 84 12.43 2.63 4.51
CA ARG A 84 11.38 2.95 3.53
C ARG A 84 10.01 3.28 4.16
N LEU A 85 9.84 3.02 5.46
CA LEU A 85 8.59 3.25 6.20
C LEU A 85 8.69 4.38 7.24
N GLN A 86 9.79 5.15 7.22
CA GLN A 86 9.99 6.37 8.00
C GLN A 86 9.63 7.59 7.17
#